data_AF-A0A8K0KAX9-F1
#
_entry.id   AF-A0A8K0KAX9-F1
#
_cell.length_a   1.000
_cell.length_b   1.000
_cell.length_c   1.000
_cell.angle_alpha   90.00
_cell.angle_beta   90.00
_cell.angle_gamma   90.00
#
_symmetry.space_group_name_H-M   'P 1'
#
loop_
_entity.id
_entity.type
_entity.pdbx_description
1 polymer ?
#
loop_
_entity_poly.entity_id
_entity_poly.type
_entity_poly.pdbx_seq_one_letter_code
_entity_poly.pdbx_strand_id
1 'polypeptide(L)'
;MEYFSDLQKIAVIEYSLTIIPISSTLHMEDTIAHMIKCENRSPHNPFKFKKSKEEFHNEQAQQIAILSTIPGVREAKALRLLKAFGTITALSNASFKELSDVVGNAVAQSIVDFIHK
;
A
#
# COMPACT_ATOMS: atom_id res chain seq x y z
N MET A 1 35.90 -7.41 -13.72
CA MET A 1 34.47 -7.03 -13.91
C MET A 1 33.87 -7.62 -15.18
N GLU A 2 34.65 -7.90 -16.22
CA GLU A 2 34.15 -8.41 -17.51
C GLU A 2 33.29 -9.68 -17.40
N TYR A 3 33.65 -10.64 -16.52
CA TYR A 3 32.89 -11.89 -16.33
C TYR A 3 31.72 -11.82 -15.35
N PHE A 4 31.61 -10.75 -14.57
CA PHE A 4 30.57 -10.66 -13.53
C PHE A 4 29.19 -10.45 -14.15
N SER A 5 29.12 -9.72 -15.27
CA SER A 5 27.85 -9.46 -15.96
C SER A 5 27.20 -10.74 -16.48
N ASP A 6 27.99 -11.61 -17.13
CA ASP A 6 27.49 -12.89 -17.65
C ASP A 6 27.09 -13.84 -16.52
N LEU A 7 27.90 -13.90 -15.46
CA LEU A 7 27.58 -14.70 -14.27
C LEU A 7 26.32 -14.19 -13.56
N GLN A 8 26.17 -12.88 -13.39
CA GLN A 8 25.00 -12.27 -12.76
C GLN A 8 23.74 -12.55 -13.58
N LYS A 9 23.81 -12.43 -14.91
CA LYS A 9 22.70 -12.74 -15.80
C LYS A 9 22.24 -14.19 -15.62
N ILE A 10 23.16 -15.14 -15.71
CA ILE A 10 22.84 -16.56 -15.60
C ILE A 10 22.28 -16.87 -14.21
N ALA A 11 23.00 -16.53 -13.15
CA ALA A 11 22.60 -16.93 -11.80
C ALA A 11 21.36 -16.17 -11.28
N VAL A 12 21.26 -14.85 -11.47
CA VAL A 12 20.14 -14.06 -10.93
C VAL A 12 18.89 -14.17 -11.80
N ILE A 13 19.03 -14.10 -13.13
CA ILE A 13 17.87 -14.07 -14.03
C ILE A 13 17.44 -15.49 -14.40
N GLU A 14 18.37 -16.34 -14.85
CA GLU A 14 18.01 -17.67 -15.35
C GLU A 14 17.76 -18.66 -14.21
N TYR A 15 18.57 -18.62 -13.14
CA TYR A 15 18.45 -19.53 -12.01
C TYR A 15 17.79 -18.95 -10.76
N SER A 16 17.42 -17.66 -10.75
CA SER A 16 16.79 -16.98 -9.60
C SER A 16 17.59 -17.10 -8.29
N LEU A 17 18.92 -17.18 -8.39
CA LEU A 17 19.83 -17.20 -7.25
C LEU A 17 20.22 -15.78 -6.83
N THR A 18 20.56 -15.60 -5.57
CA THR A 18 21.09 -14.32 -5.06
C THR A 18 22.61 -14.33 -5.13
N ILE A 19 23.19 -13.32 -5.76
CA ILE A 19 24.64 -13.07 -5.73
C ILE A 19 24.92 -11.83 -4.91
N ILE A 20 25.92 -11.92 -4.01
CA ILE A 20 26.45 -10.77 -3.27
C ILE A 20 27.92 -10.58 -3.71
N PRO A 21 28.24 -9.57 -4.52
CA PRO A 21 29.62 -9.31 -4.93
C PRO A 21 30.43 -8.75 -3.75
N ILE A 22 31.65 -9.27 -3.57
CA ILE A 22 32.56 -8.86 -2.51
C ILE A 22 33.85 -8.36 -3.15
N SER A 23 34.22 -7.10 -2.86
CA SER A 23 35.40 -6.46 -3.47
C SER A 23 36.72 -6.87 -2.84
N SER A 24 36.71 -7.36 -1.59
CA SER A 24 37.90 -7.78 -0.85
C SER A 24 37.56 -8.84 0.19
N THR A 25 38.48 -9.77 0.43
CA THR A 25 38.34 -10.83 1.43
C THR A 25 38.18 -10.29 2.85
N LEU A 26 38.62 -9.06 3.13
CA LEU A 26 38.47 -8.35 4.41
C LEU A 26 37.02 -7.94 4.73
N HIS A 27 36.12 -8.02 3.77
CA HIS A 27 34.70 -7.70 3.98
C HIS A 27 33.83 -8.97 3.96
N MET A 28 34.45 -10.14 3.77
CA MET A 28 33.73 -11.40 3.62
C MET A 28 33.16 -11.86 4.96
N GLU A 29 33.97 -11.79 6.01
CA GLU A 29 33.61 -12.11 7.38
C GLU A 29 32.42 -11.27 7.87
N ASP A 30 32.48 -9.95 7.64
CA ASP A 30 31.44 -9.02 8.05
C ASP A 30 30.13 -9.25 7.28
N THR A 31 30.25 -9.57 5.98
CA THR A 31 29.10 -9.87 5.13
C THR A 31 28.39 -11.14 5.63
N ILE A 32 29.13 -12.21 5.88
CA ILE A 32 28.59 -13.49 6.37
C ILE A 32 27.99 -13.31 7.76
N ALA A 33 28.67 -12.60 8.66
CA ALA A 33 28.17 -12.32 10.01
C ALA A 33 26.85 -11.53 9.98
N HIS A 34 26.72 -10.55 9.07
CA HIS A 34 25.47 -9.83 8.85
C HIS A 34 24.36 -10.72 8.30
N MET A 35 24.66 -11.64 7.37
CA MET A 35 23.66 -12.58 6.84
C MET A 35 23.09 -13.46 7.97
N ILE A 36 23.95 -14.04 8.80
CA ILE A 36 23.54 -14.87 9.95
C ILE A 36 22.70 -14.06 10.94
N LYS A 37 23.08 -12.81 11.22
CA LYS A 37 22.34 -11.91 12.12
C LYS A 37 20.95 -11.57 11.56
N CYS A 38 20.84 -11.32 10.26
CA CYS A 38 19.59 -10.99 9.59
C CYS A 38 18.65 -12.21 9.47
N GLU A 39 19.19 -13.42 9.37
CA GLU A 39 18.42 -14.67 9.32
C GLU A 39 17.83 -15.04 10.69
N ASN A 40 18.62 -14.93 11.77
CA ASN A 40 18.23 -15.38 13.11
C ASN A 40 17.36 -14.40 13.90
N ARG A 41 17.17 -13.16 13.43
CA ARG A 41 16.29 -12.18 14.07
C ARG A 41 14.97 -12.10 13.31
N SER A 42 13.82 -12.22 14.00
CA SER A 42 12.52 -11.86 13.41
C SER A 42 12.59 -10.39 13.00
N PRO A 43 12.58 -10.08 11.69
CA PRO A 43 13.19 -8.85 11.26
C PRO A 43 12.16 -7.73 11.31
N HIS A 44 12.52 -6.64 11.99
CA HIS A 44 12.05 -5.32 11.61
C HIS A 44 12.71 -4.95 10.26
N ASN A 45 12.45 -5.75 9.22
CA ASN A 45 12.84 -5.44 7.86
C ASN A 45 11.75 -4.51 7.33
N PRO A 46 12.05 -3.22 7.08
CA PRO A 46 11.05 -2.24 6.65
C PRO A 46 10.42 -2.58 5.29
N PHE A 47 11.03 -3.47 4.50
CA PHE A 47 10.49 -3.99 3.23
C PHE A 47 9.70 -5.29 3.40
N LYS A 48 9.81 -5.99 4.54
CA LYS A 48 8.93 -7.10 4.88
C LYS A 48 7.67 -6.52 5.52
N PHE A 49 6.74 -6.09 4.69
CA PHE A 49 5.39 -5.72 5.10
C PHE A 49 4.71 -6.92 5.77
N LYS A 50 4.86 -7.04 7.08
CA LYS A 50 3.92 -7.81 7.89
C LYS A 50 2.80 -6.85 8.20
N LYS A 51 1.64 -7.04 7.58
CA LYS A 51 0.45 -6.25 7.89
C LYS A 51 0.21 -6.31 9.39
N SER A 52 0.54 -5.24 10.11
CA SER A 52 0.35 -5.18 11.55
C SER A 52 -1.14 -4.94 11.82
N LYS A 53 -1.62 -5.30 13.01
CA LYS A 53 -3.01 -4.98 13.41
C LYS A 53 -3.31 -3.47 13.38
N GLU A 54 -2.29 -2.62 13.44
CA GLU A 54 -2.41 -1.16 13.36
C GLU A 54 -2.83 -0.70 11.94
N GLU A 55 -2.55 -1.49 10.90
CA GLU A 55 -2.97 -1.17 9.53
C GLU A 55 -4.50 -1.27 9.34
N PHE A 56 -5.23 -2.06 10.13
CA PHE A 56 -6.70 -2.08 10.10
C PHE A 56 -7.30 -0.74 10.53
N HIS A 57 -6.67 -0.03 11.47
CA HIS A 57 -7.08 1.34 11.80
C HIS A 57 -6.76 2.33 10.68
N ASN A 58 -5.75 2.02 9.87
CA ASN A 58 -5.39 2.81 8.70
C ASN A 58 -6.36 2.60 7.53
N GLU A 59 -7.05 1.47 7.41
CA GLU A 59 -8.03 1.23 6.33
C GLU A 59 -9.20 2.23 6.38
N GLN A 60 -9.77 2.49 7.56
CA GLN A 60 -10.84 3.49 7.69
C GLN A 60 -10.31 4.90 7.40
N ALA A 61 -9.14 5.26 7.93
CA ALA A 61 -8.50 6.55 7.69
C ALA A 61 -8.19 6.76 6.19
N GLN A 62 -7.72 5.72 5.51
CA GLN A 62 -7.50 5.71 4.06
C GLN A 62 -8.82 5.88 3.31
N GLN A 63 -9.88 5.17 3.70
CA GLN A 63 -11.18 5.32 3.06
C GLN A 63 -11.73 6.74 3.21
N ILE A 64 -11.56 7.36 4.37
CA ILE A 64 -11.95 8.76 4.61
C ILE A 64 -11.10 9.72 3.77
N ALA A 65 -9.79 9.48 3.67
CA ALA A 65 -8.90 10.30 2.84
C ALA A 65 -9.30 10.22 1.36
N ILE A 66 -9.59 9.02 0.85
CA ILE A 66 -10.06 8.80 -0.51
C ILE A 66 -11.39 9.55 -0.75
N LEU A 67 -12.37 9.40 0.15
CA LEU A 67 -13.65 10.10 0.03
C LEU A 67 -13.51 11.62 0.12
N SER A 68 -12.52 12.12 0.87
CA SER A 68 -12.24 13.55 1.00
C SER A 68 -11.56 14.17 -0.24
N THR A 69 -11.15 13.35 -1.22
CA THR A 69 -10.68 13.85 -2.52
C THR A 69 -11.83 14.35 -3.42
N ILE A 70 -13.06 13.94 -3.13
CA ILE A 70 -14.24 14.32 -3.90
C ILE A 70 -14.56 15.80 -3.64
N PRO A 71 -14.70 16.64 -4.69
CA PRO A 71 -15.07 18.04 -4.52
C PRO A 71 -16.35 18.20 -3.69
N GLY A 72 -16.28 18.98 -2.61
CA GLY A 72 -17.42 19.23 -1.72
C GLY A 72 -17.62 18.19 -0.60
N VAL A 73 -16.87 17.09 -0.60
CA VAL A 73 -16.81 16.12 0.50
C VAL A 73 -15.58 16.41 1.34
N ARG A 74 -15.79 16.87 2.58
CA ARG A 74 -14.73 17.00 3.59
C ARG A 74 -14.82 15.83 4.57
N GLU A 75 -13.82 15.69 5.42
CA GLU A 75 -13.67 14.62 6.40
C GLU A 75 -14.95 14.32 7.20
N ALA A 76 -15.66 15.35 7.70
CA ALA A 76 -16.91 15.17 8.43
C ALA A 76 -18.05 14.54 7.60
N LYS A 77 -18.11 14.84 6.29
CA LYS A 77 -19.09 14.23 5.36
C LYS A 77 -18.62 12.85 4.90
N ALA A 78 -17.32 12.67 4.66
CA ALA A 78 -16.73 11.38 4.36
C ALA A 78 -16.99 10.37 5.48
N LEU A 79 -16.84 10.79 6.74
CA LEU A 79 -17.17 9.98 7.91
C LEU A 79 -18.66 9.59 7.97
N ARG A 80 -19.57 10.51 7.64
CA ARG A 80 -21.01 10.22 7.60
C ARG A 80 -21.36 9.23 6.50
N LEU A 81 -20.77 9.41 5.31
CA LEU A 81 -20.93 8.50 4.18
C LEU A 81 -20.40 7.11 4.51
N LEU A 82 -19.21 7.01 5.11
CA LEU A 82 -18.64 5.73 5.49
C LEU A 82 -19.45 5.03 6.60
N LYS A 83 -20.05 5.79 7.53
CA LYS A 83 -20.99 5.22 8.53
C LYS A 83 -22.30 4.72 7.91
N ALA A 84 -22.79 5.39 6.87
CA ALA A 84 -24.06 5.03 6.22
C ALA A 84 -23.91 3.82 5.27
N PHE A 85 -22.85 3.79 4.47
CA PHE A 85 -22.66 2.77 3.43
C PHE A 85 -21.62 1.70 3.79
N GLY A 86 -20.80 1.92 4.81
CA GLY A 86 -19.80 0.98 5.32
C GLY A 86 -18.51 0.92 4.49
N THR A 87 -18.62 0.84 3.16
CA THR A 87 -17.47 0.72 2.25
C THR A 87 -17.58 1.66 1.05
N ILE A 88 -16.44 1.97 0.43
CA ILE A 88 -16.40 2.79 -0.80
C ILE A 88 -17.15 2.09 -1.96
N THR A 89 -17.06 0.76 -2.04
CA THR A 89 -17.76 -0.01 -3.09
C THR A 89 -19.27 0.04 -2.93
N ALA A 90 -19.78 -0.04 -1.70
CA ALA A 90 -21.21 0.15 -1.43
C ALA A 90 -21.66 1.58 -1.76
N LEU A 91 -20.85 2.59 -1.45
CA LEU A 91 -21.12 3.98 -1.80
C LEU A 91 -21.16 4.21 -3.31
N SER A 92 -20.27 3.58 -4.08
CA SER A 92 -20.24 3.70 -5.54
C SER A 92 -21.48 3.10 -6.22
N ASN A 93 -22.12 2.12 -5.57
CA ASN A 93 -23.34 1.47 -6.08
C ASN A 93 -24.62 2.09 -5.51
N ALA A 94 -24.52 3.06 -4.59
CA ALA A 94 -25.67 3.70 -3.98
C ALA A 94 -26.42 4.60 -4.97
N SER A 95 -27.74 4.66 -4.84
CA SER A 95 -28.57 5.53 -5.67
C SER A 95 -28.40 7.00 -5.28
N PHE A 96 -28.66 7.91 -6.23
CA PHE A 96 -28.64 9.36 -5.96
C PHE A 96 -29.54 9.77 -4.78
N LYS A 97 -30.67 9.08 -4.61
CA LYS A 97 -31.62 9.36 -3.51
C LYS A 97 -31.01 9.04 -2.15
N GLU A 98 -30.37 7.87 -2.02
CA GLU A 98 -29.70 7.45 -0.78
C GLU A 98 -28.51 8.35 -0.44
N LEU A 99 -27.76 8.82 -1.44
CA LEU A 99 -26.69 9.80 -1.24
C LEU A 99 -27.24 11.17 -0.81
N SER A 100 -28.32 11.62 -1.43
CA SER A 100 -28.96 12.91 -1.13
C SER A 100 -29.50 12.99 0.29
N ASP A 101 -30.04 11.88 0.82
CA ASP A 101 -30.55 11.81 2.19
C ASP A 101 -29.44 12.01 3.25
N VAL A 102 -28.18 11.66 2.93
CA VAL A 102 -27.05 11.74 3.87
C VAL A 102 -26.26 13.05 3.75
N VAL A 103 -26.03 13.55 2.52
CA VAL A 103 -25.14 14.71 2.28
C VAL A 103 -25.80 15.90 1.58
N GLY A 104 -27.06 15.76 1.16
CA GLY A 104 -27.83 16.76 0.41
C GLY A 104 -27.60 16.71 -1.11
N ASN A 105 -28.60 17.15 -1.88
CA ASN A 105 -28.66 17.02 -3.34
C ASN A 105 -27.42 17.55 -4.08
N ALA A 106 -26.90 18.72 -3.68
CA ALA A 106 -25.76 19.32 -4.37
C ALA A 106 -24.48 18.47 -4.26
N VAL A 107 -24.22 17.89 -3.08
CA VAL A 107 -23.04 17.05 -2.85
C VAL A 107 -23.25 15.65 -3.41
N ALA A 108 -24.47 15.13 -3.32
CA ALA A 108 -24.82 13.86 -3.96
C ALA A 108 -24.58 13.91 -5.47
N GLN A 109 -24.93 15.03 -6.13
CA GLN A 109 -24.66 15.21 -7.55
C GLN A 109 -23.14 15.24 -7.84
N SER A 110 -22.36 15.99 -7.05
CA SER A 110 -20.90 16.02 -7.21
C SER A 110 -20.24 14.65 -7.02
N ILE A 111 -20.78 13.80 -6.13
CA ILE A 111 -20.31 12.43 -5.93
C ILE A 111 -20.66 11.56 -7.15
N VAL A 112 -21.91 11.59 -7.62
CA VAL A 112 -22.34 10.80 -8.78
C VAL A 112 -21.55 11.20 -10.03
N ASP A 113 -21.38 12.50 -10.25
CA ASP A 113 -20.60 13.05 -11.36
C ASP A 113 -19.11 12.71 -11.25
N PHE A 114 -18.55 12.61 -10.04
CA PHE A 114 -17.15 12.21 -9.86
C PHE A 114 -16.93 10.70 -10.10
N ILE A 115 -17.92 9.87 -9.78
CA ILE A 115 -17.81 8.41 -9.89
C ILE A 115 -18.10 7.91 -11.32
N HIS A 116 -19.04 8.54 -12.04
CA HIS A 116 -19.49 8.10 -13.36
C HIS A 116 -18.92 8.90 -14.54
N LYS A 117 -17.93 9.76 -14.30
CA LYS A 117 -17.22 10.54 -15.33
C LYS A 117 -15.86 9.92 -15.63
#